data_AF-A0A1W1CEC7-F1
#
_entry.id   AF-A0A1W1CEC7-F1
#
_cell.length_a   1.000
_cell.length_b   1.000
_cell.length_c   1.000
_cell.angle_alpha   90.00
_cell.angle_beta   90.00
_cell.angle_gamma   90.00
#
_symmetry.space_group_name_H-M   'P 1'
#
loop_
_entity.id
_entity.type
_entity.pdbx_description
1 polymer ?
#
loop_
_entity_poly.entity_id
_entity_poly.type
_entity_poly.pdbx_seq_one_letter_code
_entity_poly.pdbx_strand_id
1 'polypeptide(L)'
;MEHTISYIYIIIVPIITIILYLLSKGLFIISTIAGSLLILFILYIYHNLERKETLNIIKSDGRLYFNLSDDQLFSVKISSEQSLSEVIKDAILNEMATLKDMVGNIDFINFKDDRLHRELNRLVQN
;
A
#
# COMPACT_ATOMS: atom_id res chain seq x y z
N MET A 1 -16.38 -39.62 -8.47
CA MET A 1 -16.32 -39.24 -9.90
C MET A 1 -17.57 -38.50 -10.35
N GLU A 2 -18.77 -38.88 -9.89
CA GLU A 2 -20.03 -38.21 -10.26
C GLU A 2 -20.13 -36.74 -9.81
N HIS A 3 -19.68 -36.41 -8.60
CA HIS A 3 -19.73 -35.02 -8.11
C HIS A 3 -18.84 -34.05 -8.92
N THR A 4 -17.68 -34.50 -9.37
CA THR A 4 -16.75 -33.68 -10.17
C THR A 4 -17.36 -33.31 -11.54
N ILE A 5 -18.11 -34.24 -12.13
CA ILE A 5 -18.83 -34.00 -13.40
C ILE A 5 -19.95 -32.97 -13.17
N SER A 6 -20.70 -33.05 -12.07
CA SER A 6 -21.76 -32.08 -11.76
C SER A 6 -21.25 -30.65 -11.57
N TYR A 7 -20.10 -30.44 -10.92
CA TYR A 7 -19.53 -29.10 -10.74
C TYR A 7 -19.08 -28.45 -12.06
N ILE A 8 -18.54 -29.26 -12.98
CA ILE A 8 -18.16 -28.80 -14.32
C ILE A 8 -19.38 -28.27 -15.07
N TYR A 9 -20.52 -28.96 -15.02
CA TYR A 9 -21.74 -28.50 -15.69
C TYR A 9 -22.33 -27.23 -15.05
N ILE A 10 -22.31 -27.12 -13.71
CA ILE A 10 -22.82 -25.94 -13.00
C ILE A 10 -22.05 -24.67 -13.36
N ILE A 11 -20.75 -24.77 -13.68
CA ILE A 11 -19.91 -23.62 -14.02
C ILE A 11 -19.89 -23.38 -15.54
N ILE A 12 -19.72 -24.42 -16.35
CA ILE A 12 -19.52 -24.29 -17.80
C ILE A 12 -20.81 -23.90 -18.52
N VAL A 13 -21.95 -24.50 -18.17
CA VAL A 13 -23.22 -24.25 -18.87
C VAL A 13 -23.66 -22.79 -18.76
N PRO A 14 -23.61 -22.12 -17.59
CA PRO A 14 -23.89 -20.70 -17.50
C PRO A 14 -22.91 -19.84 -18.30
N ILE A 15 -21.61 -20.16 -18.27
CA ILE A 15 -20.59 -19.41 -19.03
C ILE A 15 -20.86 -19.49 -20.53
N ILE A 16 -21.10 -20.69 -21.07
CA ILE A 16 -21.42 -20.88 -22.49
C ILE A 16 -22.72 -20.17 -22.85
N THR A 17 -23.74 -20.22 -21.99
CA THR A 17 -25.03 -19.55 -22.21
C THR A 17 -24.85 -18.02 -22.30
N ILE A 18 -24.05 -17.43 -21.41
CA ILE A 18 -23.72 -15.99 -21.42
C ILE A 18 -22.96 -15.62 -22.69
N ILE A 19 -21.97 -16.43 -23.10
CA ILE A 19 -21.19 -16.20 -24.33
C ILE A 19 -22.11 -16.21 -25.56
N LEU A 20 -22.98 -17.22 -25.69
CA LEU A 20 -23.91 -17.34 -26.81
C LEU A 20 -24.92 -16.18 -26.82
N TYR A 21 -25.42 -15.76 -25.65
CA TYR A 21 -26.30 -14.60 -25.53
C TYR A 21 -25.62 -13.31 -25.99
N LEU A 22 -24.38 -13.05 -25.57
CA LEU A 22 -23.61 -11.87 -25.95
C LEU A 22 -23.24 -11.85 -27.44
N LEU A 23 -22.93 -13.02 -28.02
CA LEU A 23 -22.74 -13.19 -29.46
C LEU A 23 -24.02 -12.85 -30.24
N SER A 24 -25.18 -13.32 -29.77
CA SER A 24 -26.47 -13.04 -30.42
C SER A 24 -26.85 -11.55 -30.47
N LYS A 25 -26.31 -10.76 -29.53
CA LYS A 25 -26.54 -9.31 -29.43
C LYS A 25 -25.48 -8.47 -30.13
N GLY A 26 -24.46 -9.08 -30.72
CA GLY A 26 -23.30 -8.36 -31.27
C GLY A 26 -22.47 -7.62 -30.21
N LEU A 27 -22.71 -7.89 -28.92
CA LEU A 27 -22.05 -7.22 -27.80
C LEU A 27 -20.79 -7.95 -27.32
N PHE A 28 -20.51 -9.14 -27.88
CA PHE A 28 -19.41 -9.99 -27.44
C PHE A 28 -18.06 -9.24 -27.38
N ILE A 29 -17.70 -8.50 -28.43
CA ILE A 29 -16.44 -7.73 -28.48
C ILE A 29 -16.39 -6.67 -27.38
N ILE A 30 -17.48 -5.93 -27.19
CA ILE A 30 -17.57 -4.87 -26.16
C ILE A 30 -17.45 -5.48 -24.77
N SER A 31 -18.13 -6.59 -24.52
CA SER A 31 -18.06 -7.30 -23.24
C SER A 31 -16.69 -7.89 -22.95
N THR A 32 -16.00 -8.44 -23.97
CA THR A 32 -14.62 -8.92 -23.81
C THR A 32 -13.67 -7.77 -23.46
N ILE A 33 -13.74 -6.64 -24.17
CA ILE A 33 -12.91 -5.47 -23.90
C ILE A 33 -13.17 -4.92 -22.49
N ALA A 34 -14.44 -4.76 -22.11
CA ALA A 34 -14.82 -4.28 -20.79
C ALA A 34 -14.33 -5.22 -19.67
N GLY A 35 -14.46 -6.55 -19.87
CA GLY A 35 -13.95 -7.54 -18.92
C GLY A 35 -12.42 -7.48 -18.78
N SER A 36 -11.69 -7.37 -19.88
CA SER A 36 -10.22 -7.22 -19.85
C SER A 36 -9.79 -5.94 -19.13
N LEU A 37 -10.46 -4.82 -19.38
CA LEU A 37 -10.18 -3.56 -18.67
C LEU A 37 -10.46 -3.65 -17.17
N LEU A 38 -11.54 -4.35 -16.78
CA LEU A 38 -11.87 -4.58 -15.38
C LEU A 38 -10.79 -5.43 -14.68
N ILE A 39 -10.29 -6.48 -15.33
CA ILE A 39 -9.21 -7.31 -14.80
C ILE A 39 -7.94 -6.48 -14.62
N LEU A 40 -7.56 -5.67 -15.62
CA LEU A 40 -6.40 -4.79 -15.52
C LEU A 40 -6.56 -3.76 -14.40
N PHE A 41 -7.76 -3.20 -14.22
CA PHE A 41 -8.07 -2.27 -13.14
C PHE A 41 -7.95 -2.94 -11.77
N ILE A 42 -8.47 -4.16 -11.60
CA ILE A 42 -8.33 -4.92 -10.35
C ILE A 42 -6.86 -5.20 -10.05
N LEU A 43 -6.10 -5.64 -11.05
CA LEU A 43 -4.65 -5.88 -10.90
C LEU A 43 -3.90 -4.59 -10.55
N TYR A 44 -4.26 -3.47 -11.18
CA TYR A 44 -3.71 -2.16 -10.86
C TYR A 44 -3.99 -1.77 -9.40
N ILE A 45 -5.24 -1.88 -8.95
CA ILE A 45 -5.62 -1.58 -7.57
C ILE A 45 -4.89 -2.51 -6.59
N TYR A 46 -4.87 -3.82 -6.85
CA TYR A 46 -4.17 -4.80 -6.03
C TYR A 46 -2.67 -4.49 -5.91
N HIS A 47 -2.01 -4.15 -7.01
CA HIS A 47 -0.58 -3.84 -7.00
C HIS A 47 -0.25 -2.53 -6.28
N ASN A 48 -1.14 -1.54 -6.33
CA ASN A 48 -0.92 -0.24 -5.68
C ASN A 48 -1.37 -0.22 -4.21
N LEU A 49 -2.29 -1.09 -3.79
CA LEU A 49 -2.78 -1.19 -2.40
C LEU A 49 -1.68 -1.58 -1.40
N GLU A 50 -0.74 -2.42 -1.83
CA GLU A 50 0.36 -2.88 -0.97
C GLU A 50 1.62 -2.00 -1.07
N ARG A 51 1.59 -0.94 -1.89
CA ARG A 51 2.77 -0.10 -2.09
C ARG A 51 2.99 0.78 -0.87
N LYS A 52 3.80 0.28 0.05
CA LYS A 52 4.31 1.05 1.18
C LYS A 52 5.30 2.12 0.70
N GLU A 53 5.18 3.31 1.24
CA GLU A 53 5.97 4.48 0.89
C GLU A 53 7.17 4.67 1.83
N THR A 54 8.06 5.60 1.47
CA THR A 54 9.22 5.93 2.31
C THR A 54 8.89 7.14 3.17
N LEU A 55 9.11 7.02 4.49
CA LEU A 55 8.97 8.11 5.44
C LEU A 55 10.31 8.84 5.56
N ASN A 56 10.38 10.05 5.01
CA ASN A 56 11.51 10.94 5.11
C ASN A 56 11.40 11.78 6.39
N ILE A 57 12.35 11.60 7.31
CA ILE A 57 12.46 12.42 8.51
C ILE A 57 13.49 13.50 8.28
N ILE A 58 13.05 14.75 8.25
CA ILE A 58 13.89 15.90 7.94
C ILE A 58 14.06 16.75 9.20
N LYS A 59 15.30 17.03 9.57
CA LYS A 59 15.60 17.99 10.65
C LYS A 59 15.85 19.38 10.06
N SER A 60 15.03 20.36 10.43
CA SER A 60 15.25 21.78 10.09
C SER A 60 14.73 22.71 11.19
N ASP A 61 15.50 23.74 11.53
CA ASP A 61 15.08 24.86 12.38
C ASP A 61 14.42 24.47 13.71
N GLY A 62 15.02 23.51 14.42
CA GLY A 62 14.50 23.02 15.70
C GLY A 62 13.22 22.21 15.60
N ARG A 63 12.88 21.70 14.41
CA ARG A 63 11.74 20.81 14.16
C ARG A 63 12.16 19.57 13.37
N LEU A 64 11.37 18.52 13.55
CA LEU A 64 11.37 17.31 12.73
C LEU A 64 10.13 17.32 11.85
N TYR A 65 10.32 17.12 10.56
CA TYR A 65 9.26 16.95 9.58
C TYR A 65 9.23 15.50 9.15
N PHE A 66 8.05 14.91 9.15
CA PHE A 66 7.81 13.52 8.78
C PHE A 66 7.02 13.52 7.49
N ASN A 67 7.70 13.25 6.39
CA ASN A 67 7.11 13.31 5.05
C ASN A 67 6.96 11.90 4.50
N LEU A 68 5.78 11.57 4.00
CA LEU A 68 5.56 10.35 3.24
C LEU A 68 5.79 10.68 1.76
N SER A 69 6.85 10.12 1.18
CA SER A 69 7.33 10.54 -0.14
C SER A 69 7.59 12.05 -0.16
N ASP A 70 6.73 12.84 -0.81
CA ASP A 70 6.83 14.30 -0.93
C ASP A 70 5.82 15.06 -0.05
N ASP A 71 4.85 14.36 0.57
CA ASP A 71 3.78 14.97 1.35
C ASP A 71 4.13 15.00 2.83
N GLN A 72 4.03 16.17 3.47
CA GLN A 72 4.25 16.31 4.91
C GLN A 72 3.05 15.73 5.68
N LEU A 73 3.27 14.65 6.44
CA LEU A 73 2.25 14.07 7.32
C LEU A 73 2.09 14.91 8.60
N PHE A 74 3.19 15.12 9.31
CA PHE A 74 3.20 15.86 10.56
C PHE A 74 4.58 16.44 10.88
N SER A 75 4.64 17.28 11.91
CA SER A 75 5.89 17.86 12.39
C SER A 75 5.93 17.92 13.91
N VAL A 76 7.12 17.75 14.48
CA VAL A 76 7.36 17.76 15.92
C VAL A 76 8.43 18.79 16.25
N LYS A 77 8.22 19.59 17.31
CA LYS A 77 9.23 20.52 17.80
C LYS A 77 10.28 19.77 18.62
N ILE A 78 11.55 20.05 18.37
CA ILE A 78 12.65 19.53 19.16
C ILE A 78 12.93 20.53 20.30
N SER A 79 12.82 20.07 21.55
CA SER A 79 13.35 20.82 22.69
C SER A 79 14.86 20.57 22.82
N SER A 80 15.64 21.58 23.22
CA SER A 80 17.09 21.46 23.40
C SER A 80 17.49 20.49 24.51
N GLU A 81 16.56 20.14 25.39
CA GLU A 81 16.78 19.24 26.54
C GLU A 81 16.54 17.77 26.20
N GLN A 82 15.91 17.48 25.06
CA GLN A 82 15.53 16.11 24.69
C GLN A 82 16.49 15.51 23.66
N SER A 83 16.76 14.21 23.81
CA SER A 83 17.51 13.44 22.83
C SER A 83 16.72 13.36 21.52
N LEU A 84 17.37 13.71 20.40
CA LEU A 84 16.76 13.63 19.07
C LEU A 84 16.20 12.24 18.78
N SER A 85 16.93 11.20 19.18
CA SER A 85 16.52 9.81 19.00
C SER A 85 15.27 9.47 19.78
N GLU A 86 15.07 10.06 20.95
CA GLU A 86 13.93 9.80 21.82
C GLU A 86 12.68 10.47 21.25
N VAL A 87 12.80 11.74 20.82
CA VAL A 87 11.72 12.48 20.16
C VAL A 87 11.24 11.76 18.89
N ILE A 88 12.16 11.23 18.08
CA ILE A 88 11.79 10.49 16.86
C ILE A 88 11.07 9.18 17.21
N LYS A 89 11.56 8.44 18.21
CA LYS A 89 10.92 7.18 18.64
C LYS A 89 9.52 7.44 19.16
N ASP A 90 9.35 8.41 20.03
CA ASP A 90 8.04 8.76 20.60
C ASP A 90 7.06 9.21 19.52
N ALA A 91 7.51 10.05 18.58
CA ALA A 91 6.69 10.50 17.46
C ALA A 91 6.21 9.32 16.59
N ILE A 92 7.10 8.40 16.25
CA ILE A 92 6.77 7.23 15.44
C ILE A 92 5.88 6.25 16.21
N LEU A 93 6.13 6.03 17.50
CA LEU A 93 5.31 5.14 18.32
C LEU A 93 3.88 5.67 18.49
N ASN A 94 3.73 6.99 18.70
CA ASN A 94 2.43 7.63 18.82
C ASN A 94 1.62 7.54 17.52
N GLU A 95 2.28 7.63 16.36
CA GLU A 95 1.64 7.55 15.04
C GLU A 95 1.75 6.16 14.39
N MET A 96 2.22 5.14 15.13
CA MET A 96 2.53 3.82 14.57
C MET A 96 1.32 3.15 13.92
N ALA A 97 0.12 3.36 14.49
CA ALA A 97 -1.13 2.83 13.96
C ALA A 97 -1.40 3.34 12.53
N THR A 98 -1.04 4.59 12.25
CA THR A 98 -1.15 5.21 10.92
C THR A 98 0.01 4.80 10.02
N LEU A 99 1.23 4.78 10.57
CA LEU A 99 2.45 4.57 9.78
C LEU A 99 2.64 3.10 9.34
N LYS A 100 2.19 2.11 10.11
CA LYS A 100 2.45 0.69 9.84
C LYS A 100 1.93 0.22 8.47
N ASP A 101 0.78 0.74 8.06
CA ASP A 101 0.12 0.36 6.81
C ASP A 101 0.60 1.18 5.62
N MET A 102 1.20 2.36 5.88
CA MET A 102 1.61 3.32 4.84
C MET A 102 3.11 3.33 4.57
N VAL A 103 3.94 3.01 5.56
CA VAL A 103 5.40 3.15 5.50
C VAL A 103 6.07 1.79 5.37
N GLY A 104 7.04 1.69 4.46
CA GLY A 104 7.85 0.49 4.24
C GLY A 104 9.34 0.69 4.56
N ASN A 105 9.79 1.93 4.50
CA ASN A 105 11.15 2.34 4.84
C ASN A 105 11.13 3.73 5.50
N ILE A 106 12.10 3.98 6.37
CA ILE A 106 12.34 5.29 7.00
C ILE A 106 13.72 5.75 6.61
N ASP A 107 13.83 6.96 6.07
CA ASP A 107 15.10 7.60 5.73
C ASP A 107 15.29 8.91 6.52
N PHE A 108 16.54 9.23 6.85
CA PHE A 108 16.90 10.45 7.56
C PHE A 108 17.57 11.46 6.63
N ILE A 109 17.04 12.68 6.59
CA ILE A 109 17.55 13.78 5.78
C ILE A 109 18.13 14.85 6.70
N ASN A 110 19.35 15.31 6.38
CA ASN A 110 20.12 16.30 7.15
C ASN A 110 20.66 15.83 8.52
N PHE A 111 20.53 14.55 8.85
CA PHE A 111 21.20 13.93 9.99
C PHE A 111 21.42 12.44 9.75
N LYS A 112 22.34 11.83 10.50
CA LYS A 112 22.62 10.38 10.43
C LYS A 112 22.67 9.79 11.83
N ASP A 113 21.95 8.68 12.01
CA ASP A 113 22.01 7.83 13.20
C ASP A 113 21.72 6.39 12.76
N ASP A 114 22.78 5.65 12.41
CA ASP A 114 22.67 4.30 11.84
C ASP A 114 22.05 3.28 12.81
N ARG A 115 22.13 3.55 14.11
CA ARG A 115 21.51 2.69 15.12
C ARG A 115 20.01 2.92 15.13
N LEU A 116 19.58 4.17 15.26
CA LEU A 116 18.17 4.55 15.24
C LEU A 116 17.51 4.16 13.92
N HIS A 117 18.18 4.42 12.79
CA HIS A 117 17.69 4.08 11.46
C HIS A 117 17.33 2.59 11.33
N ARG A 118 18.23 1.70 11.79
CA ARG A 118 17.99 0.25 11.77
C ARG A 118 16.89 -0.18 12.72
N GLU A 119 16.79 0.46 13.89
CA GLU A 119 15.78 0.15 14.89
C GLU A 119 14.37 0.52 14.39
N LEU A 120 14.22 1.72 13.82
CA LEU A 120 12.94 2.20 13.30
C LEU A 120 12.50 1.43 12.05
N ASN A 121 13.41 1.12 11.13
CA ASN A 121 13.08 0.31 9.97
C ASN A 121 12.62 -1.10 10.37
N ARG A 122 13.21 -1.69 11.42
CA ARG A 122 12.72 -2.95 11.99
C ARG A 122 11.32 -2.83 12.61
N LEU A 123 10.97 -1.69 13.21
CA LEU A 123 9.65 -1.48 13.80
C LEU A 123 8.55 -1.39 12.74
N VAL A 124 8.84 -0.77 11.59
CA VAL A 124 7.85 -0.55 10.54
C VAL A 124 7.74 -1.75 9.57
N GLN A 125 8.79 -2.57 9.47
CA GLN A 125 8.80 -3.79 8.65
C GLN A 125 8.20 -5.02 9.34
N ASN A 126 7.94 -4.97 10.66
CA ASN A 126 7.28 -6.03 11.45
C ASN A 126 5.77 -5.79 11.60
#